data_AF-A0A2I0B5E7-F1
#
_entry.id   AF-A0A2I0B5E7-F1
#
_cell.length_a   1.000
_cell.length_b   1.000
_cell.length_c   1.000
_cell.angle_alpha   90.00
_cell.angle_beta   90.00
_cell.angle_gamma   90.00
#
_symmetry.space_group_name_H-M   'P 1'
#
loop_
_entity.id
_entity.type
_entity.pdbx_description
1 polymer ?
#
loop_
_entity_poly.entity_id
_entity_poly.type
_entity_poly.pdbx_seq_one_letter_code
_entity_poly.pdbx_strand_id
1 'polypeptide(L)'
;MASVGRYLILLVLLLWASTEPGLTSAQPWIGRPNVPRITYTSYHFHPILRLQGRELVIAAAVALYNFNAVQNPYLRWPRIYSIVPMRAAVAAGVGVFMMSQQRPFFIYRAKVCAGVAAAGMYGGNGRVLRWVFIDIYFAVWAGQPPLAQNAIPGSISTKISE
;
A
#
# COMPACT_ATOMS: atom_id res chain seq x y z
N MET A 1 15.89 10.96 47.54
CA MET A 1 14.60 11.24 46.89
C MET A 1 14.84 11.44 45.39
N ALA A 2 14.84 10.36 44.62
CA ALA A 2 15.17 10.39 43.19
C ALA A 2 14.24 9.44 42.44
N SER A 3 12.96 9.79 42.28
CA SER A 3 11.99 8.79 41.77
C SER A 3 10.65 9.35 41.28
N VAL A 4 10.59 10.57 40.74
CA VAL A 4 9.34 11.05 40.10
C VAL A 4 9.57 11.37 38.62
N GLY A 5 10.69 12.04 38.30
CA GLY A 5 11.03 12.37 36.91
C GLY A 5 11.29 11.15 36.00
N ARG A 6 11.77 10.03 36.57
CA ARG A 6 12.12 8.84 35.77
C ARG A 6 10.90 8.04 35.30
N TYR A 7 9.83 8.03 36.08
CA TYR A 7 8.56 7.38 35.69
C TYR A 7 7.76 8.24 34.70
N LEU A 8 7.85 9.57 34.80
CA LEU A 8 7.16 10.47 33.89
C LEU A 8 7.76 10.40 32.47
N ILE A 9 9.09 10.26 32.35
CA ILE A 9 9.76 10.05 31.06
C ILE A 9 9.40 8.68 30.46
N LEU A 10 9.32 7.64 31.29
CA LEU A 10 8.90 6.30 30.84
C LEU A 10 7.44 6.27 30.40
N LEU A 11 6.56 7.03 31.07
CA LEU A 11 5.16 7.17 30.71
C LEU A 11 5.00 7.93 29.38
N VAL A 12 5.77 8.99 29.14
CA VAL A 12 5.78 9.74 27.87
C VAL A 12 6.28 8.88 26.71
N LEU A 13 7.32 8.06 26.93
CA LEU A 13 7.81 7.11 25.92
C LEU A 13 6.82 5.97 25.64
N LEU A 14 6.09 5.49 26.65
CA LEU A 14 5.04 4.47 26.48
C LEU A 14 3.76 5.03 25.83
N LEU A 15 3.42 6.30 26.09
CA LEU A 15 2.26 6.96 25.48
C LEU A 15 2.50 7.32 24.01
N TRP A 16 3.74 7.67 23.63
CA TRP A 16 4.15 7.82 22.22
C TRP A 16 4.17 6.49 21.45
N ALA A 17 4.24 5.35 22.14
CA ALA A 17 4.14 4.04 21.51
C ALA A 17 2.70 3.54 21.32
N SER A 18 1.68 4.21 21.87
CA SER A 18 0.29 3.68 21.92
C SER A 18 -0.78 4.52 21.21
N THR A 19 -0.45 5.61 20.55
CA THR A 19 -1.43 6.37 19.77
C THR A 19 -1.23 6.16 18.26
N GLU A 20 -2.14 5.34 17.73
CA GLU A 20 -2.42 4.99 16.32
C GLU A 20 -1.64 3.82 15.67
N PRO A 21 -2.26 2.63 15.55
CA PRO A 21 -2.09 1.80 14.36
C PRO A 21 -2.94 2.39 13.23
N GLY A 22 -2.58 3.61 12.82
CA GLY A 22 -3.12 4.26 11.66
C GLY A 22 -2.49 3.66 10.41
N LEU A 23 -3.24 2.78 9.76
CA LEU A 23 -3.03 2.26 8.42
C LEU A 23 -2.74 3.37 7.38
N THR A 24 -1.53 3.91 7.33
CA THR A 24 -1.08 4.78 6.25
C THR A 24 0.46 4.88 6.17
N SER A 25 1.00 4.33 5.08
CA SER A 25 2.21 4.82 4.38
C SER A 25 3.53 4.95 5.18
N ALA A 26 4.41 3.97 5.05
CA ALA A 26 5.85 4.22 5.11
C ALA A 26 6.63 3.18 4.28
N GLN A 27 6.63 3.30 2.95
CA GLN A 27 7.83 2.86 2.23
C GLN A 27 8.99 3.77 2.66
N PRO A 28 10.10 3.21 3.17
CA PRO A 28 11.30 4.01 3.37
C PRO A 28 11.76 4.54 2.01
N TRP A 29 12.01 5.84 1.98
CA TRP A 29 12.47 6.62 0.83
C TRP A 29 13.91 6.20 0.46
N ILE A 30 14.06 5.08 -0.25
CA ILE A 30 15.32 4.71 -0.88
C ILE A 30 15.17 4.96 -2.38
N GLY A 31 15.39 6.22 -2.80
CA GLY A 31 16.15 6.45 -4.03
C GLY A 31 15.49 7.06 -5.27
N ARG A 32 14.29 7.68 -5.26
CA ARG A 32 13.85 8.53 -6.40
C ARG A 32 13.05 9.77 -5.98
N PRO A 33 13.57 11.00 -6.18
CA PRO A 33 12.96 12.24 -5.68
C PRO A 33 11.77 12.75 -6.50
N ASN A 34 11.13 11.93 -7.35
CA ASN A 34 10.18 12.44 -8.36
C ASN A 34 8.91 11.61 -8.57
N VAL A 35 8.60 10.62 -7.72
CA VAL A 35 7.30 9.95 -7.83
C VAL A 35 6.29 10.79 -7.04
N PRO A 36 5.28 11.42 -7.70
CA PRO A 36 4.25 12.15 -6.98
C PRO A 36 3.62 11.23 -5.94
N ARG A 37 3.47 11.71 -4.70
CA ARG A 37 2.75 10.99 -3.65
C ARG A 37 1.38 10.65 -4.23
N ILE A 38 1.10 9.37 -4.46
CA ILE A 38 -0.24 8.93 -4.87
C ILE A 38 -1.13 9.10 -3.64
N THR A 39 -1.59 10.33 -3.40
CA THR A 39 -2.59 10.62 -2.39
C THR A 39 -3.94 10.18 -2.93
N TYR A 40 -4.49 9.16 -2.27
CA TYR A 40 -5.76 8.48 -2.59
C TYR A 40 -6.96 9.41 -2.82
N THR A 41 -6.87 10.67 -2.39
CA THR A 41 -7.91 11.70 -2.45
C THR A 41 -7.91 12.52 -3.73
N SER A 42 -6.86 12.45 -4.56
CA SER A 42 -6.70 13.37 -5.71
C SER A 42 -7.11 12.78 -7.06
N TYR A 43 -7.46 11.49 -7.13
CA TYR A 43 -7.66 10.77 -8.39
C TYR A 43 -9.06 10.16 -8.49
N HIS A 44 -9.75 10.41 -9.61
CA HIS A 44 -11.04 9.80 -9.93
C HIS A 44 -10.83 8.44 -10.59
N PHE A 45 -11.14 7.36 -9.85
CA PHE A 45 -10.98 5.99 -10.33
C PHE A 45 -12.21 5.51 -11.11
N HIS A 46 -11.98 5.04 -12.33
CA HIS A 46 -12.96 4.38 -13.17
C HIS A 46 -12.82 2.84 -13.06
N PRO A 47 -13.92 2.10 -12.90
CA PRO A 47 -13.85 0.63 -12.79
C PRO A 47 -13.38 0.00 -14.10
N ILE A 48 -12.51 -1.02 -13.99
CA ILE A 48 -12.11 -1.86 -15.12
C ILE A 48 -13.13 -2.99 -15.25
N LEU A 49 -14.00 -2.88 -16.26
CA LEU A 49 -15.12 -3.80 -16.44
C LEU A 49 -14.75 -5.09 -17.19
N ARG A 50 -13.72 -5.03 -18.05
CA ARG A 50 -13.26 -6.21 -18.81
C ARG A 50 -12.53 -7.18 -17.88
N LEU A 51 -12.97 -8.45 -17.88
CA LEU A 51 -12.42 -9.50 -17.02
C LEU A 51 -10.90 -9.65 -17.16
N GLN A 52 -10.41 -9.77 -18.39
CA GLN A 52 -8.97 -9.91 -18.67
C GLN A 52 -8.15 -8.72 -18.13
N GLY A 53 -8.64 -7.49 -18.33
CA GLY A 53 -7.96 -6.29 -17.81
C GLY A 53 -7.95 -6.24 -16.28
N ARG A 54 -9.05 -6.66 -15.65
CA ARG A 54 -9.17 -6.76 -14.19
C ARG A 54 -8.20 -7.78 -13.61
N GLU A 55 -8.15 -8.98 -14.19
CA GLU A 55 -7.25 -10.05 -13.73
C GLU A 55 -5.79 -9.65 -13.88
N LEU A 56 -5.42 -9.02 -14.99
CA LEU A 56 -4.05 -8.57 -15.23
C LEU A 56 -3.60 -7.53 -14.21
N VAL A 57 -4.45 -6.55 -13.90
CA VAL A 57 -4.17 -5.54 -12.87
C VAL A 57 -4.05 -6.16 -11.48
N ILE A 58 -4.93 -7.11 -11.13
CA ILE A 58 -4.88 -7.78 -9.84
C ILE A 58 -3.61 -8.64 -9.72
N ALA A 59 -3.26 -9.40 -10.75
CA ALA A 59 -2.05 -10.22 -10.77
C ALA A 59 -0.78 -9.37 -10.59
N ALA A 60 -0.68 -8.24 -11.30
CA ALA A 60 0.44 -7.32 -11.16
C ALA A 60 0.51 -6.70 -9.75
N ALA A 61 -0.62 -6.27 -9.21
CA ALA A 61 -0.69 -5.69 -7.87
C ALA A 61 -0.24 -6.68 -6.78
N VAL A 62 -0.70 -7.93 -6.85
CA VAL A 62 -0.33 -8.99 -5.92
C VAL A 62 1.15 -9.34 -6.02
N ALA A 63 1.69 -9.43 -7.25
CA ALA A 63 3.11 -9.69 -7.46
C ALA A 63 3.98 -8.59 -6.83
N LEU A 64 3.64 -7.32 -7.05
CA LEU A 64 4.33 -6.18 -6.45
C LEU A 64 4.19 -6.17 -4.92
N TYR A 65 3.01 -6.51 -4.40
CA TYR A 65 2.77 -6.62 -2.96
C TYR A 65 3.69 -7.66 -2.34
N ASN A 66 3.68 -8.89 -2.86
CA ASN A 66 4.48 -9.99 -2.34
C ASN A 66 5.97 -9.69 -2.45
N PHE A 67 6.42 -9.09 -3.55
CA PHE A 67 7.80 -8.64 -3.70
C PHE A 67 8.18 -7.65 -2.58
N ASN A 68 7.36 -6.63 -2.33
CA ASN A 68 7.64 -5.64 -1.29
C ASN A 68 7.54 -6.22 0.13
N ALA A 69 6.57 -7.10 0.40
CA ALA A 69 6.41 -7.75 1.70
C ALA A 69 7.62 -8.65 2.04
N VAL A 70 8.28 -9.22 1.02
CA VAL A 70 9.49 -10.04 1.19
C VAL A 70 10.75 -9.17 1.27
N GLN A 71 10.90 -8.20 0.37
CA GLN A 71 12.14 -7.42 0.23
C GLN A 71 12.27 -6.28 1.24
N ASN A 72 11.14 -5.76 1.75
CA ASN A 72 11.12 -4.62 2.66
C ASN A 72 10.47 -5.01 4.00
N PRO A 73 11.17 -5.73 4.89
CA PRO A 73 10.61 -6.22 6.16
C PRO A 73 10.12 -5.07 7.06
N TYR A 74 10.68 -3.87 6.92
CA TYR A 74 10.25 -2.67 7.64
C TYR A 74 8.82 -2.24 7.34
N LEU A 75 8.26 -2.62 6.19
CA LEU A 75 6.86 -2.31 5.83
C LEU A 75 5.84 -3.01 6.72
N ARG A 76 6.23 -4.11 7.39
CA ARG A 76 5.35 -4.95 8.20
C ARG A 76 4.04 -5.35 7.49
N TRP A 77 4.10 -5.49 6.17
CA TRP A 77 2.96 -5.95 5.39
C TRP A 77 2.68 -7.42 5.70
N PRO A 78 1.42 -7.79 5.97
CA PRO A 78 1.09 -9.17 6.26
C PRO A 78 1.38 -10.06 5.05
N ARG A 79 1.93 -11.25 5.31
CA ARG A 79 2.06 -12.25 4.26
C ARG A 79 0.68 -12.76 3.85
N ILE A 80 0.44 -12.76 2.55
CA ILE A 80 -0.80 -13.23 1.94
C ILE A 80 -0.60 -14.70 1.54
N TYR A 81 -1.56 -15.56 1.90
CA TYR A 81 -1.53 -17.00 1.58
C TYR A 81 -2.66 -17.41 0.64
N SER A 82 -3.76 -16.66 0.62
CA SER A 82 -4.88 -16.87 -0.28
C SER A 82 -5.47 -15.53 -0.71
N ILE A 83 -6.04 -15.50 -1.91
CA ILE A 83 -6.56 -14.27 -2.52
C ILE A 83 -7.89 -14.57 -3.19
N VAL A 84 -8.88 -13.74 -2.89
CA VAL A 84 -10.12 -13.63 -3.64
C VAL A 84 -10.10 -12.28 -4.37
N PRO A 85 -9.99 -12.28 -5.72
CA PRO A 85 -9.98 -11.05 -6.50
C PRO A 85 -11.36 -10.38 -6.43
N MET A 86 -11.42 -9.09 -6.10
CA MET A 86 -12.70 -8.37 -6.00
C MET A 86 -12.91 -7.40 -7.16
N ARG A 87 -12.11 -6.32 -7.21
CA ARG A 87 -12.33 -5.20 -8.15
C ARG A 87 -11.00 -4.62 -8.59
N ALA A 88 -10.96 -4.11 -9.81
CA ALA A 88 -9.87 -3.28 -10.30
C ALA A 88 -10.43 -1.95 -10.83
N ALA A 89 -9.65 -0.89 -10.68
CA ALA A 89 -9.98 0.43 -11.19
C ALA A 89 -8.72 1.13 -11.70
N VAL A 90 -8.91 2.10 -12.57
CA VAL A 90 -7.85 2.91 -13.16
C VAL A 90 -8.18 4.39 -13.03
N ALA A 91 -7.16 5.21 -12.77
CA ALA A 91 -7.22 6.65 -12.85
C ALA A 91 -6.07 7.16 -13.72
N ALA A 92 -6.29 8.27 -14.42
CA ALA A 92 -5.22 8.96 -15.15
C ALA A 92 -4.56 9.99 -14.24
N GLY A 93 -3.24 10.13 -14.36
CA GLY A 93 -2.45 11.16 -13.69
C GLY A 93 -1.42 11.75 -14.63
N VAL A 94 -0.99 12.98 -14.33
CA VAL A 94 0.16 13.62 -14.99
C VAL A 94 1.18 13.94 -13.92
N GLY A 95 2.40 13.44 -14.09
CA GLY A 95 3.46 13.59 -13.11
C GLY A 95 4.56 14.45 -13.68
N VAL A 96 5.09 15.35 -12.85
CA VAL A 96 6.30 16.11 -13.17
C VAL A 96 7.48 15.28 -12.70
N PHE A 97 8.32 14.85 -13.63
CA PHE A 97 9.53 14.08 -13.31
C PHE A 97 10.77 14.88 -13.74
N MET A 98 11.84 14.76 -12.95
CA MET A 98 13.23 15.22 -13.15
C MET A 98 13.42 16.06 -14.44
N MET A 99 13.65 17.37 -14.28
CA MET A 99 13.77 18.34 -15.38
C MET A 99 12.47 18.62 -16.15
N SER A 100 11.40 18.98 -15.43
CA SER A 100 10.16 19.57 -15.97
C SER A 100 9.41 18.80 -17.08
N GLN A 101 9.75 17.55 -17.35
CA GLN A 101 9.01 16.72 -18.29
C GLN A 101 7.74 16.18 -17.62
N GLN A 102 6.59 16.70 -18.06
CA GLN A 102 5.29 16.13 -17.74
C GLN A 102 5.12 14.84 -18.54
N ARG A 103 5.00 13.71 -17.85
CA ARG A 103 4.68 12.43 -18.49
C ARG A 103 3.37 11.88 -17.94
N PRO A 104 2.44 11.49 -18.83
CA PRO A 104 1.20 10.87 -18.40
C PRO A 104 1.47 9.47 -17.85
N PHE A 105 0.74 9.12 -16.79
CA PHE A 105 0.77 7.80 -16.17
C PHE A 105 -0.63 7.36 -15.78
N PHE A 106 -0.82 6.06 -15.64
CA PHE A 106 -2.04 5.47 -15.12
C PHE A 106 -1.80 4.92 -13.73
N ILE A 107 -2.72 5.21 -12.82
CA ILE A 107 -2.76 4.64 -11.48
C ILE A 107 -3.79 3.53 -11.50
N TYR A 108 -3.37 2.35 -11.07
CA TYR A 108 -4.24 1.20 -10.94
C TYR A 108 -4.51 0.94 -9.46
N ARG A 109 -5.77 0.62 -9.15
CA ARG A 109 -6.20 0.12 -7.85
C ARG A 109 -6.69 -1.30 -8.03
N ALA A 110 -6.15 -2.23 -7.26
CA ALA A 110 -6.65 -3.59 -7.12
C ALA A 110 -7.17 -3.79 -5.70
N LYS A 111 -8.45 -4.15 -5.56
CA LYS A 111 -9.04 -4.58 -4.30
C LYS A 111 -9.10 -6.10 -4.26
N VAL A 112 -8.51 -6.66 -3.22
CA VAL A 112 -8.51 -8.10 -2.96
C VAL A 112 -8.98 -8.38 -1.54
N CYS A 113 -9.63 -9.53 -1.34
CA CYS A 113 -9.80 -10.11 -0.02
C CYS A 113 -8.70 -11.16 0.15
N ALA A 114 -7.85 -10.98 1.17
CA ALA A 114 -6.64 -11.76 1.35
C ALA A 114 -6.69 -12.53 2.67
N GLY A 115 -6.38 -13.82 2.61
CA GLY A 115 -6.09 -14.61 3.80
C GLY A 115 -4.68 -14.30 4.27
N VAL A 116 -4.56 -13.85 5.52
CA VAL A 116 -3.30 -13.42 6.13
C VAL A 116 -2.89 -14.37 7.25
N ALA A 117 -1.58 -14.49 7.51
CA ALA A 117 -1.13 -15.21 8.69
C ALA A 117 -1.67 -14.50 9.94
N ALA A 118 -2.42 -15.26 10.75
CA ALA A 118 -3.03 -14.85 12.01
C ALA A 118 -2.04 -14.29 13.07
N ALA A 119 -0.73 -14.37 12.83
CA ALA A 119 0.27 -13.92 13.78
C ALA A 119 0.34 -12.38 13.80
N GLY A 120 -0.27 -11.78 14.83
CA GLY A 120 -0.06 -10.37 15.18
C GLY A 120 -0.97 -9.34 14.49
N MET A 121 -1.95 -9.78 13.69
CA MET A 121 -3.01 -8.88 13.18
C MET A 121 -4.29 -9.07 13.98
N TYR A 122 -4.68 -8.03 14.70
CA TYR A 122 -5.92 -7.97 15.46
C TYR A 122 -6.81 -6.89 14.91
N GLY A 123 -8.11 -7.17 14.86
CA GLY A 123 -9.10 -6.19 14.45
C GLY A 123 -9.38 -5.18 15.55
N GLY A 124 -10.15 -4.14 15.24
CA GLY A 124 -10.59 -3.14 16.22
C GLY A 124 -11.40 -3.72 17.39
N ASN A 125 -11.92 -4.93 17.23
CA ASN A 125 -12.61 -5.71 18.26
C ASN A 125 -11.68 -6.65 19.07
N GLY A 126 -10.36 -6.58 18.86
CA GLY A 126 -9.37 -7.42 19.54
C GLY A 126 -9.33 -8.87 19.05
N ARG A 127 -10.07 -9.25 17.99
CA ARG A 127 -10.03 -10.61 17.42
C ARG A 127 -8.91 -10.72 16.40
N VAL A 128 -8.30 -11.90 16.33
CA VAL A 128 -7.31 -12.22 15.31
C VAL A 128 -7.94 -12.16 13.92
N LEU A 129 -7.38 -11.34 13.03
CA LEU A 129 -7.81 -11.23 11.65
C LEU A 129 -7.21 -12.38 10.84
N ARG A 130 -8.09 -13.17 10.22
CA ARG A 130 -7.71 -14.23 9.27
C ARG A 130 -7.86 -13.78 7.82
N TRP A 131 -8.76 -12.84 7.60
CA TRP A 131 -9.07 -12.26 6.30
C TRP A 131 -9.09 -10.75 6.44
N VAL A 132 -8.52 -10.07 5.44
CA VAL A 132 -8.51 -8.61 5.36
C VAL A 132 -8.75 -8.18 3.93
N PHE A 133 -9.37 -7.01 3.75
CA PHE A 133 -9.43 -6.34 2.48
C PHE A 133 -8.17 -5.52 2.26
N ILE A 134 -7.51 -5.71 1.14
CA ILE A 134 -6.30 -4.96 0.76
C ILE A 134 -6.60 -4.23 -0.55
N ASP A 135 -6.54 -2.91 -0.49
CA ASP A 135 -6.46 -2.06 -1.66
C ASP A 135 -4.97 -1.82 -1.98
N ILE A 136 -4.53 -2.30 -3.14
CA ILE A 136 -3.17 -2.17 -3.64
C ILE A 136 -3.18 -1.19 -4.79
N TYR A 137 -2.27 -0.22 -4.75
CA TYR A 137 -2.13 0.84 -5.71
C TYR A 137 -0.75 0.78 -6.34
N PHE A 138 -0.66 1.00 -7.64
CA PHE A 138 0.60 1.15 -8.35
C PHE A 138 0.41 2.00 -9.60
N ALA A 139 1.47 2.64 -10.06
CA ALA A 139 1.43 3.47 -11.26
C ALA A 139 2.26 2.83 -12.39
N VAL A 140 1.84 3.07 -13.63
CA VAL A 140 2.51 2.62 -14.85
C VAL A 140 2.49 3.76 -15.87
N TRP A 141 3.54 3.89 -16.67
CA TRP A 141 3.59 4.92 -17.71
C TRP A 141 2.50 4.71 -18.76
N ALA A 142 1.98 5.81 -19.32
CA ALA A 142 1.03 5.72 -20.42
C ALA A 142 1.63 4.94 -21.61
N GLY A 143 0.82 4.10 -22.23
CA GLY A 143 1.24 3.22 -23.32
C GLY A 143 1.87 1.89 -22.88
N GLN A 144 2.15 1.70 -21.59
CA GLN A 144 2.63 0.42 -21.05
C GLN A 144 1.48 -0.41 -20.45
N PRO A 145 1.49 -1.74 -20.62
CA PRO A 145 0.50 -2.61 -19.98
C PRO A 145 0.73 -2.68 -18.46
N PRO A 146 -0.32 -2.88 -17.64
CA PRO A 146 -0.23 -2.91 -16.19
C PRO A 146 0.38 -4.21 -15.65
N LEU A 147 1.66 -4.42 -15.93
CA LEU A 147 2.48 -5.53 -15.47
C LEU A 147 3.40 -5.08 -14.34
N ALA A 148 3.75 -5.99 -13.43
CA ALA A 148 4.63 -5.69 -12.29
C ALA A 148 5.98 -5.09 -12.73
N GLN A 149 6.57 -5.59 -13.83
CA GLN A 149 7.83 -5.09 -14.39
C GLN A 149 7.74 -3.68 -14.99
N ASN A 150 6.53 -3.21 -15.33
CA ASN A 150 6.30 -1.87 -15.88
C ASN A 150 5.90 -0.86 -14.80
N ALA A 151 5.80 -1.29 -13.55
CA ALA A 151 5.43 -0.40 -12.46
C ALA A 151 6.50 0.68 -12.26
N ILE A 152 6.06 1.92 -12.08
CA ILE A 152 6.95 3.03 -11.74
C ILE A 152 7.59 2.69 -10.39
N PRO A 153 8.93 2.59 -10.29
CA PRO A 153 9.59 2.23 -9.04
C PRO A 153 9.22 3.20 -7.92
N GLY A 154 8.84 2.67 -6.75
CA GLY A 154 8.40 3.48 -5.60
C GLY A 154 6.96 4.00 -5.66
N SER A 155 6.17 3.59 -6.67
CA SER A 155 4.76 3.99 -6.78
C SER A 155 3.78 3.07 -6.05
N ILE A 156 4.24 1.94 -5.49
CA ILE A 156 3.34 1.01 -4.82
C ILE A 156 2.87 1.59 -3.47
N SER A 157 1.58 1.48 -3.21
CA SER A 157 1.02 1.82 -1.92
C SER A 157 -0.13 0.88 -1.57
N THR A 158 -0.38 0.69 -0.29
CA THR A 158 -1.38 -0.25 0.19
C THR A 158 -2.22 0.36 1.29
N LYS A 159 -3.50 0.00 1.31
CA LYS A 159 -4.44 0.26 2.40
C LYS A 159 -5.08 -1.06 2.78
N ILE A 160 -4.97 -1.44 4.05
CA ILE A 160 -5.59 -2.65 4.59
C ILE A 160 -6.81 -2.20 5.40
N SER A 161 -7.88 -2.99 5.35
CA SER A 161 -9.11 -2.78 6.11
C SER A 161 -9.69 -4.14 6.53
N GLU A 162 -10.41 -4.15 7.63
CA GLU A 162 -11.12 -5.32 8.18
C GLU A 162 -12.38 -5.66 7.40
#